data_AF-A0A934WPG0-F1
#
_entry.id   AF-A0A934WPG0-F1
#
_cell.length_a   1.000
_cell.length_b   1.000
_cell.length_c   1.000
_cell.angle_alpha   90.00
_cell.angle_beta   90.00
_cell.angle_gamma   90.00
#
_symmetry.space_group_name_H-M   'P 1'
#
loop_
_entity.id
_entity.type
_entity.pdbx_description
1 polymer ?
#
loop_
_entity_poly.entity_id
_entity_poly.type
_entity_poly.pdbx_seq_one_letter_code
_entity_poly.pdbx_strand_id
1 'polypeptide(L)'
;MDSFIKKNGLHSRNEFFEKAAENLIADEAIKSGGDVMSEKLAKAIEAVSENNAKAISKGLFRYAVQLEMMMRYIAQTHEFTDDELDEMRREAINNVRRTRGKIKLDDIAKGWYNKE
;
A
#
# COMPACT_ATOMS: atom_id res chain seq x y z
N MET A 1 -37.39 -31.06 1.43
CA MET A 1 -37.17 -31.10 2.89
C MET A 1 -36.46 -32.39 3.32
N ASP A 2 -37.09 -33.56 3.21
CA ASP A 2 -36.51 -34.83 3.73
C ASP A 2 -35.16 -35.21 3.09
N SER A 3 -35.00 -34.93 1.79
CA SER A 3 -33.70 -35.09 1.10
C SER A 3 -32.60 -34.21 1.71
N PHE A 4 -32.93 -32.99 2.15
CA PHE A 4 -32.00 -32.07 2.78
C PHE A 4 -31.68 -32.47 4.22
N ILE A 5 -32.68 -32.94 4.97
CA ILE A 5 -32.54 -33.49 6.33
C ILE A 5 -31.53 -34.64 6.32
N LYS A 6 -31.74 -35.61 5.42
CA LYS A 6 -30.86 -36.78 5.30
C LYS A 6 -29.45 -36.41 4.84
N LYS A 7 -29.31 -35.44 3.94
CA LYS A 7 -28.01 -34.99 3.40
C LYS A 7 -27.17 -34.21 4.42
N ASN A 8 -27.81 -33.48 5.33
CA ASN A 8 -27.13 -32.65 6.34
C ASN A 8 -27.13 -33.30 7.73
N GLY A 9 -27.48 -34.59 7.84
CA GLY A 9 -27.40 -35.35 9.09
C GLY A 9 -28.42 -34.96 10.16
N LEU A 10 -29.51 -34.28 9.78
CA LEU A 10 -30.56 -33.88 10.71
C LEU A 10 -31.47 -35.08 11.02
N HIS A 11 -31.88 -35.23 12.28
CA HIS A 11 -32.60 -36.38 12.79
C HIS A 11 -34.12 -36.23 12.69
N SER A 12 -34.64 -35.00 12.54
CA SER A 12 -36.07 -34.76 12.37
C SER A 12 -36.41 -33.51 11.56
N ARG A 13 -37.66 -33.41 11.10
CA ARG A 13 -38.20 -32.19 10.48
C ARG A 13 -38.23 -31.02 11.47
N ASN A 14 -38.47 -31.28 12.76
CA ASN A 14 -38.45 -30.24 13.79
C ASN A 14 -37.05 -29.66 13.98
N GLU A 15 -36.02 -30.51 14.01
CA GLU A 15 -34.63 -30.08 14.10
C GLU A 15 -34.22 -29.25 12.87
N PHE A 16 -34.74 -29.60 11.68
CA PHE A 16 -34.57 -28.76 10.49
C PHE A 16 -35.23 -27.39 10.63
N PHE A 17 -36.46 -27.32 11.16
CA PHE A 17 -37.15 -26.05 11.36
C PHE A 17 -36.47 -25.18 12.42
N GLU A 18 -35.99 -25.78 13.51
CA GLU A 18 -35.25 -25.10 14.57
C GLU A 18 -33.95 -24.50 14.02
N LYS A 19 -33.16 -25.29 13.28
CA LYS A 19 -31.93 -24.80 12.66
C LYS A 19 -32.17 -23.72 11.60
N ALA A 20 -33.25 -23.84 10.84
CA ALA A 20 -33.64 -22.82 9.86
C ALA A 20 -34.04 -21.50 10.55
N ALA A 21 -34.75 -21.57 11.68
CA ALA A 21 -35.12 -20.40 12.47
C ALA A 21 -33.90 -19.74 13.14
N GLU A 22 -33.01 -20.54 13.74
CA GLU A 22 -31.74 -20.06 14.30
C GLU A 22 -30.90 -19.33 13.25
N ASN A 23 -30.74 -19.92 12.06
CA ASN A 23 -29.97 -19.32 10.97
C ASN A 23 -30.62 -18.03 10.47
N LEU A 24 -31.96 -17.96 10.39
CA LEU A 24 -32.66 -16.75 9.99
C LEU A 24 -32.47 -15.60 10.99
N ILE A 25 -32.51 -15.91 12.29
CA ILE A 25 -32.25 -14.94 13.36
C ILE A 25 -30.78 -14.48 13.31
N ALA A 26 -29.84 -15.41 13.12
CA ALA A 26 -28.43 -15.11 12.99
C ALA A 26 -28.14 -14.23 11.77
N ASP A 27 -28.74 -14.54 10.61
CA ASP A 27 -28.60 -13.74 9.40
C ASP A 27 -29.15 -12.33 9.59
N GLU A 28 -30.27 -12.15 10.27
CA GLU A 28 -30.84 -10.82 10.53
C GLU A 28 -30.02 -10.01 11.55
N ALA A 29 -29.45 -10.70 12.56
CA ALA A 29 -28.51 -10.11 13.50
C ALA A 29 -27.19 -9.71 12.82
N ILE A 30 -26.72 -10.51 11.85
CA ILE A 30 -25.52 -10.21 11.05
C ILE A 30 -25.79 -9.09 10.05
N LYS A 31 -26.96 -8.99 9.44
CA LYS A 31 -27.29 -7.85 8.56
C LYS A 31 -27.28 -6.53 9.34
N SER A 32 -27.86 -6.51 10.53
CA SER A 32 -27.93 -5.31 11.37
C SER A 32 -26.58 -4.96 12.05
N GLY A 33 -25.85 -5.95 12.56
CA GLY A 33 -24.55 -5.74 13.21
C GLY A 33 -23.35 -5.71 12.28
N GLY A 34 -23.42 -6.44 11.16
CA GLY A 34 -22.35 -6.58 10.17
C GLY A 34 -22.15 -5.34 9.32
N ASP A 35 -23.22 -4.58 9.03
CA ASP A 35 -23.11 -3.28 8.36
C ASP A 35 -22.36 -2.26 9.24
N VAL A 36 -22.74 -2.17 10.52
CA VAL A 36 -22.06 -1.34 11.53
C VAL A 36 -20.61 -1.77 11.75
N MET A 37 -20.33 -3.08 11.78
CA MET A 37 -18.97 -3.60 11.93
C MET A 37 -18.11 -3.29 10.70
N SER A 38 -18.67 -3.41 9.50
CA SER A 38 -17.99 -3.10 8.24
C SER A 38 -17.69 -1.61 8.13
N GLU A 39 -18.65 -0.75 8.51
CA GLU A 39 -18.45 0.70 8.52
C GLU A 39 -17.36 1.12 9.53
N LYS A 40 -17.37 0.56 10.74
CA LYS A 40 -16.33 0.82 11.74
C LYS A 40 -14.95 0.36 11.28
N LEU A 41 -14.87 -0.80 10.64
CA LEU A 41 -13.62 -1.31 10.09
C LEU A 41 -13.11 -0.42 8.95
N ALA A 42 -13.99 -0.02 8.02
CA ALA A 42 -13.64 0.90 6.94
C ALA A 42 -13.10 2.23 7.47
N LYS A 43 -13.77 2.82 8.47
CA LYS A 43 -13.31 4.05 9.15
C LYS A 43 -11.97 3.86 9.85
N ALA A 44 -11.74 2.72 10.50
CA ALA A 44 -10.46 2.42 11.14
C ALA A 44 -9.32 2.29 10.12
N ILE A 45 -9.58 1.62 8.99
CA ILE A 45 -8.61 1.50 7.88
C ILE A 45 -8.32 2.88 7.28
N GLU A 46 -9.34 3.69 7.04
CA GLU A 46 -9.19 5.06 6.52
C GLU A 46 -8.36 5.92 7.47
N ALA A 47 -8.67 5.90 8.77
CA ALA A 47 -7.92 6.65 9.77
C ALA A 47 -6.44 6.24 9.84
N VAL A 48 -6.14 4.94 9.79
CA VAL A 48 -4.76 4.43 9.75
C VAL A 48 -4.07 4.83 8.44
N SER A 49 -4.77 4.74 7.31
CA SER A 49 -4.25 5.14 6.00
C SER A 49 -3.89 6.62 5.96
N GLU A 50 -4.78 7.50 6.45
CA GLU A 50 -4.50 8.92 6.55
C GLU A 50 -3.30 9.23 7.46
N ASN A 51 -3.24 8.58 8.62
CA ASN A 51 -2.13 8.76 9.56
C ASN A 51 -0.80 8.32 8.93
N ASN A 52 -0.80 7.22 8.19
CA ASN A 52 0.36 6.76 7.43
C ASN A 52 0.74 7.76 6.34
N ALA A 53 -0.22 8.26 5.56
CA ALA A 53 0.03 9.28 4.54
C ALA A 53 0.64 10.56 5.15
N LYS A 54 0.13 11.02 6.30
CA LYS A 54 0.67 12.16 7.04
C LYS A 54 2.09 11.88 7.54
N ALA A 55 2.36 10.70 8.08
CA ALA A 55 3.69 10.31 8.55
C ALA A 55 4.71 10.24 7.41
N ILE A 56 4.34 9.65 6.28
CA ILE A 56 5.16 9.57 5.06
C ILE A 56 5.44 10.99 4.53
N SER A 57 4.41 11.84 4.41
CA SER A 57 4.57 13.22 3.93
C SER A 57 5.53 14.03 4.81
N LYS A 58 5.40 13.93 6.14
CA LYS A 58 6.36 14.56 7.07
C LYS A 58 7.78 14.02 6.91
N GLY A 59 7.92 12.72 6.65
CA GLY A 59 9.21 12.09 6.35
C GLY A 59 9.83 12.63 5.07
N LEU A 60 9.06 12.66 3.98
CA LEU A 60 9.48 13.20 2.69
C LEU A 60 9.87 14.68 2.79
N PHE A 61 9.14 15.49 3.57
CA PHE A 61 9.53 16.87 3.82
C PHE A 61 10.90 16.99 4.49
N ARG A 62 11.16 16.19 5.54
CA ARG A 62 12.49 16.20 6.21
C ARG A 62 13.60 15.76 5.26
N TYR A 63 13.35 14.75 4.42
CA TYR A 63 14.31 14.34 3.40
C TYR A 63 14.52 15.42 2.33
N ALA A 64 13.47 16.11 1.88
CA ALA A 64 13.59 17.19 0.91
C ALA A 64 14.48 18.33 1.44
N VAL A 65 14.33 18.70 2.72
CA VAL A 65 15.20 19.69 3.38
C VAL A 65 16.66 19.21 3.38
N GLN A 66 16.92 17.96 3.75
CA GLN A 66 18.29 17.42 3.77
C GLN A 66 18.91 17.36 2.37
N LEU A 67 18.15 16.92 1.36
CA LEU A 67 18.61 16.89 -0.04
C LEU A 67 18.92 18.30 -0.54
N GLU A 68 18.10 19.28 -0.20
CA GLU A 68 18.33 20.68 -0.56
C GLU A 68 19.64 21.21 0.03
N MET A 69 19.89 20.94 1.31
CA MET A 69 21.15 21.31 1.97
C MET A 69 22.37 20.64 1.30
N MET A 70 22.26 19.35 0.95
CA MET A 70 23.34 18.65 0.22
C MET A 70 23.56 19.22 -1.18
N MET A 71 22.49 19.53 -1.91
CA MET A 71 22.58 20.15 -3.24
C MET A 71 23.23 21.54 -3.18
N ARG A 72 22.89 22.36 -2.16
CA ARG A 72 23.55 23.65 -1.92
C ARG A 72 25.05 23.48 -1.64
N TYR A 73 25.41 22.51 -0.82
CA TYR A 73 26.82 22.22 -0.52
C TYR A 73 27.60 21.81 -1.78
N ILE A 74 27.01 20.94 -2.61
CA ILE A 74 27.61 20.53 -3.88
C ILE A 74 27.76 21.76 -4.81
N ALA A 75 26.72 22.57 -4.96
CA ALA A 75 26.76 23.78 -5.80
C ALA A 75 27.77 24.84 -5.30
N GLN A 76 28.09 24.86 -4.01
CA GLN A 76 29.12 25.75 -3.46
C GLN A 76 30.55 25.22 -3.70
N THR A 77 30.71 23.92 -3.88
CA THR A 77 32.03 23.28 -4.03
C THR A 77 32.40 22.96 -5.47
N HIS A 78 31.40 22.87 -6.36
CA HIS A 78 31.55 22.50 -7.76
C HIS A 78 30.66 23.39 -8.64
N GLU A 79 31.20 23.79 -9.78
CA GLU A 79 30.45 24.46 -10.84
C GLU A 79 30.05 23.41 -11.88
N PHE A 80 28.77 23.42 -12.26
CA PHE A 80 28.24 22.57 -13.32
C PHE A 80 27.71 23.44 -14.45
N THR A 81 27.90 22.99 -15.68
CA THR A 81 27.21 23.56 -16.83
C THR A 81 25.77 23.06 -16.90
N ASP A 82 24.89 23.81 -17.57
CA ASP A 82 23.49 23.40 -17.75
C ASP A 82 23.39 22.07 -18.52
N ASP A 83 24.28 21.83 -19.49
CA ASP A 83 24.34 20.60 -20.28
C ASP A 83 24.68 19.38 -19.42
N GLU A 84 25.68 19.50 -18.53
CA GLU A 84 26.04 18.42 -17.60
C GLU A 84 24.89 18.09 -16.64
N LEU A 85 24.20 19.10 -16.12
CA LEU A 85 23.03 18.88 -15.24
C LEU A 85 21.89 18.18 -15.97
N ASP A 86 21.65 18.53 -17.24
CA ASP A 86 20.62 17.90 -18.06
C ASP A 86 20.98 16.46 -18.44
N GLU A 87 22.24 16.18 -18.75
CA GLU A 87 22.73 14.81 -18.98
C GLU A 87 22.59 13.95 -17.73
N MET A 88 23.09 14.42 -16.58
CA MET A 88 22.95 13.72 -15.30
C MET A 88 21.49 13.44 -14.95
N ARG A 89 20.58 14.40 -15.21
CA ARG A 89 19.14 14.20 -14.98
C ARG A 89 18.57 13.12 -15.89
N ARG A 90 18.90 13.13 -17.19
CA ARG A 90 18.45 12.11 -18.15
C ARG A 90 18.94 10.73 -17.74
N GLU A 91 20.22 10.59 -17.40
CA GLU A 91 20.81 9.34 -16.93
C GLU A 91 20.16 8.83 -15.65
N ALA A 92 19.96 9.70 -14.65
CA ALA A 92 19.30 9.33 -13.40
C ALA A 92 17.88 8.80 -13.64
N ILE A 93 17.09 9.46 -14.51
CA ILE A 93 15.74 9.03 -14.88
C ILE A 93 15.79 7.65 -15.57
N ASN A 94 16.68 7.48 -16.54
CA ASN A 94 16.81 6.22 -17.28
C ASN A 94 17.24 5.08 -16.37
N ASN A 95 18.18 5.34 -15.45
CA ASN A 95 18.60 4.38 -14.44
C ASN A 95 17.42 3.94 -13.57
N VAL A 96 16.69 4.88 -12.95
CA VAL A 96 15.57 4.57 -12.07
C VAL A 96 14.50 3.76 -12.80
N ARG A 97 14.22 4.10 -14.06
CA ARG A 97 13.29 3.33 -14.91
C ARG A 97 13.78 1.90 -15.14
N ARG A 98 15.03 1.73 -15.58
CA ARG A 98 15.62 0.42 -15.90
C ARG A 98 15.72 -0.48 -14.67
N THR A 99 16.03 0.10 -13.51
CA THR A 99 16.26 -0.65 -12.26
C THR A 99 15.01 -0.78 -11.39
N ARG A 100 13.88 -0.21 -11.81
CA ARG A 100 12.63 -0.13 -11.02
C ARG A 100 12.89 0.48 -9.63
N GLY A 101 13.69 1.54 -9.59
CA GLY A 101 14.07 2.24 -8.36
C GLY A 101 15.18 1.61 -7.54
N LYS A 102 15.82 0.52 -8.01
CA LYS A 102 16.99 -0.06 -7.33
C LYS A 102 18.26 0.72 -7.71
N ILE A 103 18.60 1.72 -6.90
CA ILE A 103 19.78 2.56 -7.11
C ILE A 103 20.97 1.96 -6.36
N LYS A 104 21.80 1.17 -7.05
CA LYS A 104 23.02 0.60 -6.46
C LYS A 104 24.17 1.59 -6.54
N LEU A 105 24.74 1.95 -5.39
CA LEU A 105 25.87 2.87 -5.32
C LEU A 105 27.10 2.33 -6.06
N ASP A 106 27.40 1.04 -5.91
CA ASP A 106 28.55 0.41 -6.59
C ASP A 106 28.47 0.55 -8.12
N ASP A 107 27.26 0.49 -8.69
CA ASP A 107 27.05 0.62 -10.13
C ASP A 107 27.22 2.07 -10.58
N ILE A 108 26.81 3.05 -9.75
CA ILE A 108 27.05 4.49 -9.98
C ILE A 108 28.54 4.78 -9.94
N ALA A 109 29.23 4.34 -8.88
CA ALA A 109 30.65 4.58 -8.69
C ALA A 109 31.52 4.00 -9.81
N LYS A 110 31.05 2.94 -10.48
CA LYS A 110 31.74 2.30 -11.61
C LYS A 110 31.29 2.83 -12.99
N GLY A 111 30.34 3.77 -13.06
CA GLY A 111 29.85 4.33 -14.32
C GLY A 111 29.01 3.37 -15.19
N TRP A 112 28.30 2.41 -14.60
CA TRP A 112 27.56 1.36 -15.33
C TRP A 112 26.31 1.86 -16.09
N TYR A 113 26.04 3.17 -16.05
CA TYR A 113 24.97 3.80 -16.82
C TYR A 113 25.41 4.30 -18.19
N ASN A 114 26.72 4.36 -18.45
CA ASN A 114 27.31 4.99 -19.63
C ASN A 114 27.71 3.96 -20.71
N LYS A 115 27.24 2.71 -20.61
CA LYS A 115 27.47 1.69 -21.64
C LYS A 115 26.30 1.72 -22.62
N GLU A 116 26.57 2.25 -23.81
CA GLU A 116 25.79 2.07 -25.03
C GLU A 116 25.55 0.58 -25.35
#